data_AF-A0AAD6GCI0-F1
#
_entry.id   AF-A0AAD6GCI0-F1
#
_cell.length_a   1.000
_cell.length_b   1.000
_cell.length_c   1.000
_cell.angle_alpha   90.00
_cell.angle_beta   90.00
_cell.angle_gamma   90.00
#
_symmetry.space_group_name_H-M   'P 1'
#
loop_
_entity.id
_entity.type
_entity.pdbx_description
1 polymer ?
#
loop_
_entity_poly.entity_id
_entity_poly.type
_entity_poly.pdbx_seq_one_letter_code
_entity_poly.pdbx_strand_id
1 'polypeptide(L)'
;MSLFRIGGAAGLRSTRLLVPVNARFASNVAQGTPSVKTNASEAPTTTHSGSSLINKENPAEAMTRHQPDYEATIDHATSLFSPVPKRVMDGSEPGDTLPAAVLSGAPTDLQARTVRIFRSAKPATQSGTWHSHHWRMDWDILQKGHRWENPLMGWQSSADSMQGTNIKFKSKEDAIAFAQKQGYEYFVQEPNERRVTPKAYANNFVFEPKKLKHIKTK
;
A
#
# COMPACT_ATOMS: atom_id res chain seq x y z
N MET A 1 39.64 -61.33 -40.22
CA MET A 1 38.76 -62.33 -39.60
C MET A 1 37.58 -61.56 -39.01
N SER A 2 36.39 -61.58 -39.61
CA SER A 2 35.34 -62.61 -39.41
C SER A 2 34.92 -62.68 -37.93
N LEU A 3 33.67 -62.53 -37.48
CA LEU A 3 32.32 -62.36 -38.05
C LEU A 3 31.38 -62.02 -36.84
N PHE A 4 30.44 -61.07 -36.98
CA PHE A 4 28.99 -61.16 -36.60
C PHE A 4 28.56 -61.35 -35.11
N ARG A 5 27.42 -60.88 -34.55
CA ARG A 5 26.03 -60.52 -34.97
C ARG A 5 25.36 -59.64 -33.88
N ILE A 6 24.66 -58.55 -34.21
CA ILE A 6 23.18 -58.33 -34.33
C ILE A 6 22.44 -57.82 -33.07
N GLY A 7 21.63 -56.78 -33.30
CA GLY A 7 20.40 -56.42 -32.56
C GLY A 7 20.48 -54.99 -32.02
N GLY A 8 19.75 -53.96 -32.50
CA GLY A 8 18.48 -53.91 -33.19
C GLY A 8 17.47 -53.19 -32.29
N ALA A 9 17.07 -51.97 -32.65
CA ALA A 9 15.72 -51.38 -32.52
C ALA A 9 15.75 -49.85 -32.35
N ALA A 10 14.89 -49.21 -33.12
CA ALA A 10 14.68 -47.78 -33.20
C ALA A 10 13.95 -47.22 -31.97
N GLY A 11 14.40 -46.05 -31.48
CA GLY A 11 13.66 -45.24 -30.51
C GLY A 11 12.92 -44.11 -31.21
N LEU A 12 11.65 -44.32 -31.54
CA LEU A 12 10.73 -43.26 -31.96
C LEU A 12 10.34 -42.40 -30.76
N ARG A 13 10.38 -41.08 -30.94
CA ARG A 13 9.81 -40.10 -30.01
C ARG A 13 8.28 -40.26 -29.96
N SER A 14 7.70 -40.25 -28.77
CA SER A 14 6.37 -39.66 -28.60
C SER A 14 6.17 -39.11 -27.20
N THR A 15 5.46 -38.00 -27.19
CA THR A 15 5.14 -37.08 -26.11
C THR A 15 4.18 -37.70 -25.10
N ARG A 16 4.21 -37.18 -23.85
CA ARG A 16 3.01 -36.78 -23.11
C ARG A 16 3.42 -36.01 -21.84
N LEU A 17 3.17 -34.71 -21.89
CA LEU A 17 3.10 -33.82 -20.74
C LEU A 17 1.94 -34.29 -19.85
N LEU A 18 2.21 -34.63 -18.60
CA LEU A 18 1.16 -34.84 -17.60
C LEU A 18 0.72 -33.47 -17.07
N VAL A 19 -0.49 -33.07 -17.43
CA VAL A 19 -1.21 -31.94 -16.82
C VAL A 19 -1.78 -32.42 -15.48
N PRO A 20 -1.56 -31.73 -14.35
CA PRO A 20 -2.25 -32.09 -13.10
C PRO A 20 -3.73 -31.70 -13.19
N VAL A 21 -4.59 -32.71 -13.03
CA VAL A 21 -6.04 -32.57 -12.91
C VAL A 21 -6.35 -31.97 -11.53
N ASN A 22 -7.03 -30.82 -11.52
CA ASN A 22 -7.56 -30.18 -10.33
C ASN A 22 -8.52 -31.14 -9.60
N ALA A 23 -8.09 -31.72 -8.48
CA ALA A 23 -8.97 -32.43 -7.56
C ALA A 23 -9.87 -31.40 -6.85
N ARG A 24 -11.16 -31.41 -7.19
CA ARG A 24 -12.18 -30.63 -6.48
C ARG A 24 -12.59 -31.40 -5.22
N PHE A 25 -12.41 -30.77 -4.06
CA PHE A 25 -12.98 -31.24 -2.80
C PHE A 25 -14.52 -31.17 -2.92
N ALA A 26 -15.19 -32.32 -2.88
CA ALA A 26 -16.64 -32.40 -2.74
C ALA A 26 -16.98 -32.45 -1.25
N SER A 27 -17.65 -31.43 -0.73
CA SER A 27 -18.23 -31.44 0.61
C SER A 27 -19.59 -32.13 0.58
N ASN A 28 -19.71 -33.26 1.28
CA ASN A 28 -21.01 -33.86 1.59
C ASN A 28 -21.72 -32.97 2.61
N VAL A 29 -22.85 -32.38 2.22
CA VAL A 29 -23.72 -31.60 3.11
C VAL A 29 -24.66 -32.57 3.82
N ALA A 30 -24.55 -32.64 5.15
CA ALA A 30 -25.48 -33.34 6.01
C ALA A 30 -26.85 -32.63 6.03
N GLN A 31 -27.92 -33.42 5.97
CA GLN A 31 -29.29 -32.95 6.13
C GLN A 31 -29.56 -32.59 7.60
N GLY A 32 -30.15 -31.43 7.85
CA GLY A 32 -30.89 -31.16 9.09
C GLY A 32 -30.56 -29.86 9.82
N THR A 33 -30.96 -28.71 9.28
CA THR A 33 -31.37 -27.54 10.07
C THR A 33 -32.57 -26.86 9.38
N PRO A 34 -33.60 -26.42 10.13
CA PRO A 34 -34.73 -25.72 9.53
C PRO A 34 -34.27 -24.37 8.96
N SER A 35 -34.63 -24.13 7.70
CA SER A 35 -34.40 -22.87 7.00
C SER A 35 -35.07 -21.71 7.75
N VAL A 36 -34.26 -20.92 8.45
CA VAL A 36 -34.64 -19.56 8.84
C VAL A 36 -34.69 -18.76 7.55
N LYS A 37 -35.90 -18.38 7.13
CA LYS A 37 -36.09 -17.45 6.01
C LYS A 37 -35.70 -16.07 6.51
N THR A 38 -34.45 -15.68 6.28
CA THR A 38 -34.01 -14.29 6.47
C THR A 38 -34.71 -13.43 5.41
N ASN A 39 -35.47 -12.43 5.87
CA ASN A 39 -36.09 -11.47 4.96
C ASN A 39 -35.04 -10.40 4.58
N ALA A 40 -35.20 -9.77 3.41
CA ALA A 40 -34.26 -8.75 2.92
C ALA A 40 -34.10 -7.53 3.86
N SER A 41 -35.00 -7.36 4.83
CA SER A 41 -34.93 -6.35 5.90
C SER A 41 -33.97 -6.67 7.04
N GLU A 42 -33.46 -7.91 7.12
CA GLU A 42 -32.54 -8.39 8.17
C GLU A 42 -31.07 -8.46 7.71
N ALA A 43 -30.78 -8.06 6.48
CA ALA A 43 -29.39 -7.82 6.07
C ALA A 43 -28.82 -6.66 6.91
N PRO A 44 -27.54 -6.72 7.36
CA PRO A 44 -26.88 -5.56 7.94
C PRO A 44 -26.80 -4.50 6.85
N THR A 45 -27.84 -3.67 6.78
CA THR A 45 -27.87 -2.46 6.00
C THR A 45 -26.89 -1.55 6.70
N THR A 46 -25.63 -1.56 6.25
CA THR A 46 -24.79 -0.41 6.48
C THR A 46 -25.53 0.71 5.75
N THR A 47 -26.14 1.60 6.51
CA THR A 47 -26.58 2.86 5.91
C THR A 47 -25.29 3.50 5.41
N HIS A 48 -25.07 3.47 4.10
CA HIS A 48 -24.16 4.39 3.43
C HIS A 48 -24.78 5.80 3.48
N SER A 49 -25.18 6.25 4.68
CA SER A 49 -25.61 7.60 4.94
C SER A 49 -24.34 8.43 5.07
N GLY A 50 -23.85 8.89 3.92
CA GLY A 50 -22.91 10.00 3.79
C GLY A 50 -21.64 9.87 4.64
N SER A 51 -20.62 9.21 4.10
CA SER A 51 -19.24 9.54 4.46
C SER A 51 -18.87 10.92 3.90
N SER A 52 -19.55 11.95 4.39
CA SER A 52 -19.13 13.34 4.24
C SER A 52 -18.65 13.83 5.61
N LEU A 53 -17.68 13.13 6.19
CA LEU A 53 -16.81 13.73 7.21
C LEU A 53 -15.74 14.60 6.51
N ILE A 54 -16.19 15.47 5.62
CA ILE A 54 -15.51 16.74 5.41
C ILE A 54 -16.33 17.71 6.25
N ASN A 55 -16.13 17.62 7.57
CA ASN A 55 -16.55 18.71 8.44
C ASN A 55 -15.83 19.95 7.92
N LYS A 56 -16.59 20.94 7.43
CA LYS A 56 -16.03 22.28 7.20
C LYS A 56 -15.81 22.87 8.59
N GLU A 57 -14.63 22.59 9.12
CA GLU A 57 -14.23 23.00 10.45
C GLU A 57 -13.99 24.50 10.49
N ASN A 58 -14.37 25.14 11.60
CA ASN A 58 -14.02 26.53 11.84
C ASN A 58 -12.50 26.60 12.15
N PRO A 59 -11.73 27.58 11.63
CA PRO A 59 -10.28 27.67 11.87
C PRO A 59 -9.84 27.51 13.33
N ALA A 60 -10.63 28.00 14.29
CA ALA A 60 -10.34 27.84 15.72
C ALA A 60 -10.39 26.37 16.19
N GLU A 61 -11.35 25.58 15.70
CA GLU A 61 -11.49 24.15 16.04
C GLU A 61 -10.39 23.30 15.39
N ALA A 62 -9.98 23.68 14.17
CA ALA A 62 -8.82 23.07 13.51
C ALA A 62 -7.53 23.36 14.30
N MET A 63 -7.33 24.62 14.73
CA MET A 63 -6.17 25.02 15.54
C MET A 63 -6.07 24.28 16.88
N THR A 64 -7.21 23.97 17.52
CA THR A 64 -7.20 23.16 18.76
C THR A 64 -6.80 21.71 18.51
N ARG A 65 -7.16 21.12 17.37
CA ARG A 65 -6.75 19.74 17.02
C ARG A 65 -5.31 19.61 16.55
N HIS A 66 -4.69 20.72 16.15
CA HIS A 66 -3.31 20.73 15.67
C HIS A 66 -2.25 20.99 16.75
N GLN A 67 -2.66 21.31 17.98
CA GLN A 67 -1.74 21.49 19.10
C GLN A 67 -1.31 20.12 19.66
N PRO A 68 -0.03 19.96 20.01
CA PRO A 68 0.45 18.74 20.66
C PRO A 68 -0.21 18.57 22.03
N ASP A 69 -0.60 17.34 22.37
CA ASP A 69 -1.14 17.03 23.68
C ASP A 69 0.02 16.81 24.67
N TYR A 70 0.21 17.76 25.58
CA TYR A 70 1.28 17.71 26.58
C TYR A 70 0.91 16.89 27.82
N GLU A 71 -0.37 16.52 28.01
CA GLU A 71 -0.85 15.73 29.15
C GLU A 71 -0.93 14.23 28.83
N ALA A 72 -0.69 13.85 27.56
CA ALA A 72 -0.69 12.45 27.13
C ALA A 72 0.29 11.61 27.96
N THR A 73 -0.17 10.42 28.38
CA THR A 73 0.68 9.50 29.16
C THR A 73 1.91 9.12 28.33
N ILE A 74 3.08 9.48 28.82
CA ILE A 74 4.35 9.15 28.18
C ILE A 74 4.62 7.68 28.49
N ASP A 75 4.55 6.82 27.47
CA ASP A 75 5.00 5.44 27.63
C ASP A 75 6.48 5.43 28.01
N HIS A 76 6.92 4.50 28.86
CA HIS A 76 8.35 4.37 29.18
C HIS A 76 9.21 3.96 27.96
N ALA A 77 8.57 3.61 26.84
CA ALA A 77 9.21 3.35 25.54
C ALA A 77 9.35 4.61 24.66
N THR A 78 8.82 5.77 25.10
CA THR A 78 8.85 7.03 24.35
C THR A 78 10.28 7.57 24.29
N SER A 79 10.82 7.71 23.09
CA SER A 79 12.17 8.26 22.92
C SER A 79 12.19 9.77 23.20
N LEU A 80 13.29 10.33 23.71
CA LEU A 80 13.44 11.80 23.87
C LEU A 80 13.41 12.58 22.53
N PHE A 81 13.37 11.86 21.40
CA PHE A 81 13.53 12.42 20.06
C PHE A 81 12.31 12.19 19.18
N SER A 82 11.30 11.46 19.65
CA SER A 82 10.02 11.29 18.96
C SER A 82 9.20 12.58 19.06
N PRO A 83 8.48 12.95 17.98
CA PRO A 83 7.51 14.02 18.06
C PRO A 83 6.41 13.65 19.07
N VAL A 84 5.82 14.67 19.71
CA VAL A 84 4.70 14.49 20.62
C VAL A 84 3.41 14.31 19.81
N PRO A 85 2.58 13.30 20.12
CA PRO A 85 1.33 13.08 19.41
C PRO A 85 0.36 14.24 19.61
N LYS A 86 -0.29 14.66 18.53
CA LYS A 86 -1.39 15.65 18.60
C LYS A 86 -2.68 15.05 19.16
N ARG A 87 -2.84 13.74 18.98
CA ARG A 87 -4.00 12.97 19.43
C ARG A 87 -3.53 11.57 19.76
N VAL A 88 -3.75 11.13 20.99
CA VAL A 88 -3.55 9.74 21.40
C VAL A 88 -4.90 9.04 21.44
N MET A 89 -4.96 7.84 20.88
CA MET A 89 -6.16 7.01 20.88
C MET A 89 -6.22 6.21 22.19
N ASP A 90 -7.07 6.63 23.12
CA ASP A 90 -7.19 5.98 24.44
C ASP A 90 -8.38 5.00 24.54
N GLY A 91 -9.12 4.81 23.44
CA GLY A 91 -10.29 3.93 23.39
C GLY A 91 -11.59 4.54 23.92
N SER A 92 -11.55 5.80 24.37
CA SER A 92 -12.72 6.61 24.74
C SER A 92 -13.46 7.20 23.54
N GLU A 93 -12.94 6.99 22.32
CA GLU A 93 -13.51 7.55 21.10
C GLU A 93 -14.86 6.92 20.76
N PRO A 94 -15.85 7.72 20.29
CA PRO A 94 -17.15 7.19 19.90
C PRO A 94 -17.01 6.31 18.65
N GLY A 95 -17.20 5.00 18.83
CA GLY A 95 -17.23 4.03 17.74
C GLY A 95 -17.72 2.66 18.22
N ASP A 96 -18.31 1.89 17.30
CA ASP A 96 -18.86 0.56 17.61
C ASP A 96 -17.77 -0.47 17.97
N THR A 97 -16.51 -0.20 17.61
CA THR A 97 -15.37 -1.08 17.86
C THR A 97 -14.19 -0.30 18.44
N LEU A 98 -13.46 -0.94 19.37
CA LEU A 98 -12.22 -0.39 19.92
C LEU A 98 -11.18 -0.13 18.79
N PRO A 99 -10.50 1.02 18.79
CA PRO A 99 -9.47 1.31 17.81
C PRO A 99 -8.32 0.30 17.93
N ALA A 100 -7.73 -0.07 16.79
CA ALA A 100 -6.62 -1.03 16.79
C ALA A 100 -5.38 -0.47 17.49
N ALA A 101 -5.24 0.86 17.54
CA ALA A 101 -4.17 1.56 18.22
C ALA A 101 -3.96 1.04 19.66
N VAL A 102 -5.05 0.99 20.45
CA VAL A 102 -5.05 0.56 21.86
C VAL A 102 -4.67 -0.92 22.02
N LEU A 103 -5.02 -1.76 21.04
CA LEU A 103 -4.79 -3.21 21.10
C LEU A 103 -3.45 -3.64 20.46
N SER A 104 -2.85 -2.81 19.61
CA SER A 104 -1.70 -3.19 18.79
C SER A 104 -0.42 -3.44 19.59
N GLY A 105 -0.32 -2.86 20.79
CA GLY A 105 0.93 -2.84 21.58
C GLY A 105 2.04 -1.99 20.95
N ALA A 106 1.73 -1.22 19.89
CA ALA A 106 2.66 -0.27 19.31
C ALA A 106 2.88 0.91 20.28
N PRO A 107 4.11 1.45 20.35
CA PRO A 107 4.37 2.60 21.21
C PRO A 107 3.58 3.81 20.72
N THR A 108 3.08 4.61 21.66
CA THR A 108 2.31 5.84 21.40
C THR A 108 3.05 6.84 20.49
N ASP A 109 4.39 6.81 20.49
CA ASP A 109 5.27 7.54 19.58
C ASP A 109 4.92 7.40 18.10
N LEU A 110 4.38 6.26 17.67
CA LEU A 110 4.04 6.06 16.27
C LEU A 110 2.80 6.86 15.86
N GLN A 111 1.89 7.14 16.80
CA GLN A 111 0.71 7.98 16.57
C GLN A 111 1.10 9.44 16.31
N ALA A 112 2.23 9.87 16.86
CA ALA A 112 2.78 11.20 16.64
C ALA A 112 3.41 11.40 15.27
N ARG A 113 3.72 10.32 14.56
CA ARG A 113 4.38 10.41 13.26
C ARG A 113 3.37 10.55 12.15
N THR A 114 3.66 11.46 11.24
CA THR A 114 2.91 11.57 10.01
C THR A 114 3.29 10.45 9.04
N VAL A 115 2.28 9.87 8.41
CA VAL A 115 2.39 8.79 7.46
C VAL A 115 2.05 9.32 6.06
N ARG A 116 2.86 8.95 5.06
CA ARG A 116 2.62 9.29 3.67
C ARG A 116 1.97 8.12 2.95
N ILE A 117 0.77 8.34 2.42
CA ILE A 117 0.06 7.39 1.56
C ILE A 117 0.21 7.86 0.11
N PHE A 118 0.86 7.06 -0.73
CA PHE A 118 1.18 7.44 -2.11
C PHE A 118 1.29 6.23 -3.03
N ARG A 119 1.17 6.45 -4.35
CA ARG A 119 1.60 5.48 -5.36
C ARG A 119 3.02 5.79 -5.79
N SER A 120 3.87 4.77 -5.87
CA SER A 120 5.27 4.97 -6.26
C SER A 120 5.36 5.61 -7.65
N ALA A 121 6.15 6.67 -7.77
CA ALA A 121 6.39 7.33 -9.05
C ALA A 121 7.13 6.37 -9.99
N LYS A 122 6.79 6.45 -11.28
CA LYS A 122 7.52 5.69 -12.30
C LYS A 122 8.99 6.16 -12.35
N PRO A 123 9.99 5.27 -12.21
CA PRO A 123 11.38 5.67 -12.31
C PRO A 123 11.69 6.19 -13.72
N ALA A 124 12.36 7.33 -13.83
CA ALA A 124 12.74 7.91 -15.13
C ALA A 124 13.76 7.06 -15.89
N THR A 125 14.52 6.23 -15.18
CA THR A 125 15.53 5.33 -15.75
C THR A 125 14.93 4.12 -16.46
N GLN A 126 13.68 3.74 -16.16
CA GLN A 126 13.06 2.53 -16.71
C GLN A 126 11.68 2.81 -17.31
N SER A 127 11.30 2.01 -18.31
CA SER A 127 10.00 2.13 -18.97
C SER A 127 8.89 1.28 -18.34
N GLY A 128 9.19 0.37 -17.42
CA GLY A 128 8.18 -0.47 -16.75
C GLY A 128 7.26 0.31 -15.80
N THR A 129 6.04 -0.19 -15.57
CA THR A 129 5.04 0.44 -14.68
C THR A 129 4.58 -0.46 -13.52
N TRP A 130 5.13 -1.67 -13.38
CA TRP A 130 4.64 -2.67 -12.41
C TRP A 130 4.52 -2.14 -10.97
N HIS A 131 5.49 -1.36 -10.52
CA HIS A 131 5.57 -0.87 -9.14
C HIS A 131 4.59 0.26 -8.83
N SER A 132 4.08 0.98 -9.85
CA SER A 132 3.22 2.16 -9.64
C SER A 132 1.74 1.80 -9.45
N HIS A 133 1.35 0.53 -9.54
CA HIS A 133 -0.04 0.10 -9.40
C HIS A 133 -0.53 -0.03 -7.95
N HIS A 134 0.39 -0.16 -6.99
CA HIS A 134 0.07 -0.41 -5.59
C HIS A 134 0.14 0.91 -4.80
N TRP A 135 -0.78 1.07 -3.84
CA TRP A 135 -0.67 2.11 -2.84
C TRP A 135 0.35 1.70 -1.80
N ARG A 136 1.18 2.64 -1.38
CA ARG A 136 2.22 2.43 -0.38
C ARG A 136 2.04 3.43 0.74
N MET A 137 2.24 2.94 1.94
CA MET A 137 2.23 3.72 3.16
C MET A 137 3.61 3.63 3.79
N ASP A 138 4.25 4.79 3.96
CA ASP A 138 5.56 4.94 4.60
C ASP A 138 5.46 5.99 5.71
N TRP A 139 6.27 5.84 6.76
CA TRP A 139 6.39 6.83 7.83
C TRP A 139 7.34 7.96 7.40
N ASP A 140 7.08 9.17 7.90
CA ASP A 140 8.02 10.27 7.77
C ASP A 140 9.32 10.01 8.56
N ILE A 141 10.38 10.66 8.10
CA ILE A 141 11.71 10.53 8.66
C ILE A 141 11.79 11.24 10.00
N LEU A 142 12.35 10.56 11.00
CA LEU A 142 12.60 11.18 12.30
C LEU A 142 13.74 12.21 12.20
N GLN A 143 13.48 13.46 12.59
CA GLN A 143 14.46 14.55 12.51
C GLN A 143 15.77 14.23 13.25
N LYS A 144 15.66 13.57 14.40
CA LYS A 144 16.80 13.11 15.20
C LYS A 144 16.70 11.61 15.40
N GLY A 145 17.72 10.87 14.94
CA GLY A 145 17.77 9.41 15.07
C GLY A 145 17.39 8.63 13.82
N HIS A 146 17.11 9.28 12.68
CA HIS A 146 16.93 8.55 11.43
C HIS A 146 18.21 7.85 10.98
N ARG A 147 19.31 8.59 10.78
CA ARG A 147 20.63 8.01 10.49
C ARG A 147 21.76 8.80 11.13
N TRP A 148 22.75 8.09 11.65
CA TRP A 148 24.04 8.63 12.07
C TRP A 148 25.17 7.65 11.73
N GLU A 149 26.40 8.14 11.71
CA GLU A 149 27.58 7.31 11.46
C GLU A 149 27.99 6.57 12.75
N ASN A 150 28.21 5.27 12.64
CA ASN A 150 28.78 4.47 13.72
C ASN A 150 30.25 4.89 13.96
N PRO A 151 30.63 5.38 15.15
CA PRO A 151 32.00 5.86 15.41
C PRO A 151 33.07 4.78 15.27
N LEU A 152 32.72 3.49 15.35
CA LEU A 152 33.68 2.39 15.23
C LEU A 152 33.92 1.97 13.77
N MET A 153 32.85 1.72 13.01
CA MET A 153 32.93 1.08 11.68
C MET A 153 32.51 2.01 10.52
N GLY A 154 31.94 3.18 10.81
CA GLY A 154 31.40 4.10 9.79
C GLY A 154 30.06 3.67 9.18
N TRP A 155 29.42 2.61 9.69
CA TRP A 155 28.11 2.17 9.18
C TRP A 155 26.98 3.13 9.55
N GLN A 156 25.96 3.19 8.68
CA GLN A 156 24.75 3.96 8.97
C GLN A 156 23.90 3.27 10.03
N SER A 157 23.92 3.82 11.23
CA SER A 157 23.10 3.39 12.37
C SER A 157 21.79 4.17 12.42
N SER A 158 20.74 3.60 13.01
CA SER A 158 19.41 4.20 13.12
C SER A 158 18.75 3.82 14.44
N ALA A 159 17.96 4.73 15.01
CA ALA A 159 17.11 4.50 16.19
C ALA A 159 15.63 4.33 15.77
N ASP A 160 15.34 4.52 14.49
CA ASP A 160 13.98 4.48 13.98
C ASP A 160 13.56 3.02 13.68
N SER A 161 12.58 2.53 14.43
CA SER A 161 12.00 1.19 14.23
C SER A 161 11.25 1.05 12.90
N MET A 162 10.74 2.13 12.32
CA MET A 162 9.86 2.10 11.15
C MET A 162 10.56 2.42 9.83
N GLN A 163 11.83 2.83 9.85
CA GLN A 163 12.56 3.25 8.63
C GLN A 163 12.63 2.18 7.53
N GLY A 164 12.58 0.89 7.89
CA GLY A 164 12.60 -0.23 6.95
C GLY A 164 11.20 -0.73 6.56
N THR A 165 10.16 -0.27 7.24
CA THR A 165 8.80 -0.80 7.11
C THR A 165 8.05 -0.05 6.03
N ASN A 166 7.45 -0.80 5.10
CA ASN A 166 6.53 -0.26 4.11
C ASN A 166 5.32 -1.18 3.97
N ILE A 167 4.14 -0.59 3.94
CA ILE A 167 2.90 -1.37 3.81
C ILE A 167 2.29 -1.08 2.44
N LYS A 168 1.90 -2.16 1.75
CA LYS A 168 1.30 -2.10 0.42
C LYS A 168 -0.18 -2.37 0.51
N PHE A 169 -0.98 -1.51 -0.12
CA PHE A 169 -2.42 -1.58 -0.19
C PHE A 169 -2.90 -1.66 -1.64
N LYS A 170 -4.10 -2.21 -1.83
CA LYS A 170 -4.74 -2.30 -3.15
C LYS A 170 -5.42 -0.99 -3.52
N SER A 171 -6.12 -0.37 -2.58
CA SER A 171 -6.86 0.89 -2.76
C SER A 171 -6.32 2.00 -1.87
N LYS A 172 -6.72 3.24 -2.19
CA LYS A 172 -6.41 4.44 -1.36
C LYS A 172 -7.19 4.38 -0.06
N GLU A 173 -8.43 3.95 -0.16
CA GLU A 173 -9.42 3.89 0.91
C GLU A 173 -8.97 2.88 1.98
N ASP A 174 -8.43 1.71 1.58
CA ASP A 174 -7.90 0.71 2.51
C ASP A 174 -6.72 1.26 3.32
N ALA A 175 -5.83 2.02 2.67
CA ALA A 175 -4.68 2.63 3.32
C ALA A 175 -5.12 3.70 4.33
N ILE A 176 -6.11 4.52 3.96
CA ILE A 176 -6.68 5.55 4.84
C ILE A 176 -7.37 4.90 6.04
N ALA A 177 -8.21 3.89 5.80
CA ALA A 177 -8.91 3.17 6.85
C ALA A 177 -7.93 2.50 7.83
N PHE A 178 -6.83 1.93 7.33
CA PHE A 178 -5.77 1.38 8.17
C PHE A 178 -5.10 2.45 9.04
N ALA A 179 -4.72 3.58 8.46
CA ALA A 179 -4.09 4.68 9.19
C ALA A 179 -5.02 5.24 10.27
N GLN A 180 -6.30 5.45 9.94
CA GLN A 180 -7.32 5.91 10.90
C GLN A 180 -7.54 4.92 12.05
N LYS A 181 -7.61 3.62 11.75
CA LYS A 181 -7.80 2.57 12.78
C LYS A 181 -6.64 2.51 13.78
N GLN A 182 -5.43 2.85 13.34
CA GLN A 182 -4.22 2.89 14.16
C GLN A 182 -3.97 4.26 14.79
N GLY A 183 -4.76 5.28 14.45
CA GLY A 183 -4.57 6.64 14.94
C GLY A 183 -3.38 7.39 14.35
N TYR A 184 -2.86 6.97 13.20
CA TYR A 184 -1.75 7.67 12.55
C TYR A 184 -2.23 8.93 11.82
N GLU A 185 -1.55 10.06 12.04
CA GLU A 185 -1.71 11.25 11.19
C GLU A 185 -1.24 10.90 9.78
N TYR A 186 -2.03 11.19 8.75
CA TYR A 186 -1.68 10.81 7.38
C TYR A 186 -1.81 11.97 6.39
N PHE A 187 -0.96 11.94 5.38
CA PHE A 187 -1.01 12.80 4.20
C PHE A 187 -1.14 11.93 2.94
N VAL A 188 -2.17 12.20 2.12
CA VAL A 188 -2.37 11.46 0.87
C VAL A 188 -1.82 12.26 -0.30
N GLN A 189 -0.84 11.65 -0.98
CA GLN A 189 -0.28 12.19 -2.21
C GLN A 189 -0.92 11.49 -3.41
N GLU A 190 -1.65 12.25 -4.20
CA GLU A 190 -2.29 11.71 -5.41
C GLU A 190 -1.25 11.40 -6.51
N PRO A 191 -1.43 10.30 -7.26
CA PRO A 191 -0.53 9.93 -8.33
C PRO A 191 -0.57 10.96 -9.47
N ASN A 192 0.61 11.40 -9.92
CA ASN A 192 0.70 12.17 -11.15
C ASN A 192 0.69 11.23 -12.37
N GLU A 193 -0.46 11.13 -13.02
CA GLU A 193 -0.64 10.25 -14.18
C GLU A 193 -0.21 10.93 -15.49
N ARG A 194 0.49 10.17 -16.33
CA ARG A 194 0.92 10.68 -17.63
C ARG A 194 -0.29 10.83 -18.56
N ARG A 195 -0.48 12.02 -19.12
CA ARG A 195 -1.42 12.24 -20.23
C ARG A 195 -0.98 11.45 -21.48
N VAL A 196 -1.88 10.60 -22.00
CA VAL A 196 -1.66 9.86 -23.25
C VAL A 196 -2.12 10.73 -24.42
N THR A 197 -1.17 11.31 -25.15
CA THR A 197 -1.44 12.06 -26.39
C THR A 197 -1.41 11.10 -27.58
N PRO A 198 -2.31 11.22 -28.58
CA PRO A 198 -2.24 10.43 -29.81
C PRO A 198 -0.91 10.69 -30.53
N LYS A 199 -0.21 9.61 -30.90
CA LYS A 199 1.05 9.67 -31.64
C LYS A 199 0.88 8.91 -32.95
N ALA A 200 1.00 9.60 -34.07
CA ALA A 200 0.98 9.01 -35.41
C ALA A 200 2.35 9.18 -36.06
N TYR A 201 2.93 8.09 -36.56
CA TYR A 201 4.25 8.10 -37.21
C TYR A 201 4.25 8.96 -38.50
N ALA A 202 3.11 9.02 -39.21
CA ALA A 202 2.93 9.87 -40.39
C ALA A 202 3.17 11.36 -40.11
N ASN A 203 2.98 11.82 -38.86
CA ASN A 203 3.25 13.20 -38.46
C ASN A 203 4.74 13.58 -38.60
N ASN A 204 5.63 12.61 -38.72
CA ASN A 204 7.04 12.87 -38.98
C ASN A 204 7.24 13.45 -40.40
N PHE A 205 6.40 13.11 -41.38
CA PHE A 205 6.59 13.43 -42.80
C PHE A 205 5.54 14.39 -43.39
N VAL A 206 4.82 15.13 -42.54
CA VAL A 206 3.82 16.10 -43.01
C VAL A 206 4.49 17.22 -43.81
N PHE A 207 3.92 17.52 -44.97
CA PHE A 207 4.35 18.64 -45.80
C PHE A 207 4.07 19.98 -45.09
N GLU A 208 5.11 20.78 -44.88
CA GLU A 208 4.98 22.14 -44.37
C GLU A 208 5.18 23.13 -45.53
N PRO A 209 4.17 23.96 -45.89
CA PRO A 209 4.29 24.92 -46.97
C PRO A 209 5.18 26.14 -46.62
N LYS A 210 5.59 26.26 -45.36
CA LYS A 210 6.43 27.35 -44.84
C LYS A 210 7.86 26.88 -44.63
N LYS A 211 8.76 27.80 -44.29
CA LYS A 211 10.14 27.45 -43.88
C LYS A 211 10.09 26.46 -42.70
N LEU A 212 10.78 25.32 -42.87
CA LEU A 212 10.86 24.26 -41.87
C LEU A 212 11.42 24.78 -40.54
N LYS A 213 10.77 24.43 -39.42
CA LYS A 213 11.20 24.83 -38.07
C LYS A 213 12.45 24.08 -37.59
N HIS A 214 12.51 22.79 -37.88
CA HIS A 214 13.63 21.91 -37.55
C HIS A 214 13.72 20.78 -38.57
N ILE A 215 14.92 20.26 -38.78
CA ILE A 215 15.16 19.10 -39.64
C ILE A 215 15.04 17.84 -38.76
N LYS A 216 14.07 16.97 -39.07
CA LYS A 216 13.90 15.69 -38.38
C LYS A 216 14.94 14.70 -38.90
N THR A 217 15.67 14.05 -38.02
CA THR A 217 16.71 13.07 -38.39
C THR A 217 16.16 11.66 -38.57
N LYS A 218 15.20 11.26 -37.73
CA LYS A 218 14.50 9.96 -37.74
C LYS A 218 13.06 10.12 -37.24
#